data_AF-A0A443KCJ4-F1
#
_entry.id   AF-A0A443KCJ4-F1
#
_cell.length_a   1.000
_cell.length_b   1.000
_cell.length_c   1.000
_cell.angle_alpha   90.00
_cell.angle_beta   90.00
_cell.angle_gamma   90.00
#
_symmetry.space_group_name_H-M   'P 1'
#
loop_
_entity.id
_entity.type
_entity.pdbx_description
1 polymer ?
#
loop_
_entity_poly.entity_id
_entity_poly.type
_entity_poly.pdbx_seq_one_letter_code
_entity_poly.pdbx_strand_id
1 'polypeptide(L)'
;MTTFDAIRDRLCAKNEFHGGDSRHALPMLDAISAEAARSPEYSEQVNLWLAEGGTVLLRDEICARFRKAPFVMEVTGSLLEGKHPYAYDDMWMALDTARARVRVLADLPTVGPEAL
;
A
#
# COMPACT_ATOMS: atom_id res chain seq x y z
N MET A 1 -2.86 -6.54 16.09
CA MET A 1 -2.21 -5.81 14.98
C MET A 1 -2.42 -6.62 13.73
N THR A 2 -3.13 -6.07 12.75
CA THR A 2 -3.43 -6.71 11.45
C THR A 2 -2.30 -6.45 10.44
N THR A 3 -2.27 -7.20 9.33
CA THR A 3 -1.34 -6.90 8.22
C THR A 3 -1.56 -5.49 7.67
N PHE A 4 -2.80 -5.01 7.66
CA PHE A 4 -3.12 -3.63 7.28
C PHE A 4 -2.51 -2.60 8.24
N ASP A 5 -2.54 -2.85 9.56
CA ASP A 5 -1.89 -1.97 10.54
C ASP A 5 -0.37 -1.91 10.31
N ALA A 6 0.25 -3.07 10.06
CA ALA A 6 1.68 -3.14 9.77
C ALA A 6 2.06 -2.41 8.47
N ILE A 7 1.23 -2.49 7.42
CA ILE A 7 1.42 -1.74 6.17
C ILE A 7 1.27 -0.24 6.42
N ARG A 8 0.23 0.17 7.18
CA ARG A 8 0.03 1.57 7.58
C ARG A 8 1.24 2.12 8.32
N ASP A 9 1.78 1.38 9.28
CA ASP A 9 2.98 1.78 10.01
C ASP A 9 4.18 1.98 9.08
N ARG A 10 4.34 1.12 8.07
CA ARG A 10 5.40 1.25 7.06
C ARG A 10 5.21 2.46 6.15
N LEU A 11 3.98 2.80 5.78
CA LEU A 11 3.70 4.01 5.00
C LEU A 11 3.95 5.29 5.81
N CYS A 12 3.75 5.24 7.14
CA CYS A 12 3.99 6.35 8.07
C CYS A 12 5.45 6.50 8.50
N ALA A 13 6.26 5.44 8.41
CA ALA A 13 7.68 5.50 8.73
C ALA A 13 8.42 6.42 7.72
N LYS A 14 9.02 7.51 8.21
CA LYS A 14 9.75 8.50 7.37
C LYS A 14 10.89 7.85 6.55
N ASN A 15 11.05 8.32 5.31
CA ASN A 15 12.32 8.42 4.55
C ASN A 15 12.90 7.24 3.76
N GLU A 16 12.11 6.29 3.23
CA GLU A 16 12.74 5.22 2.42
C GLU A 16 12.08 4.89 1.08
N PHE A 17 11.10 5.68 0.67
CA PHE A 17 10.48 5.57 -0.65
C PHE A 17 11.08 6.58 -1.61
N HIS A 18 12.27 6.28 -2.15
CA HIS A 18 12.90 7.00 -3.28
C HIS A 18 12.71 8.55 -3.30
N GLY A 19 12.80 9.21 -2.14
CA GLY A 19 12.71 10.68 -2.02
C GLY A 19 11.31 11.30 -1.83
N GLY A 20 10.24 10.52 -1.66
CA GLY A 20 8.86 11.01 -1.48
C GLY A 20 8.17 10.58 -0.18
N ASP A 21 7.09 11.28 0.18
CA ASP A 21 6.24 11.00 1.35
C ASP A 21 5.18 9.94 1.01
N SER A 22 5.32 8.70 1.46
CA SER A 22 4.40 7.57 1.20
C SER A 22 3.02 7.70 1.85
N ARG A 23 2.80 8.69 2.72
CA ARG A 23 1.50 8.87 3.41
C ARG A 23 0.35 9.20 2.46
N HIS A 24 0.65 9.67 1.26
CA HIS A 24 -0.37 9.92 0.23
C HIS A 24 -1.13 8.64 -0.17
N ALA A 25 -0.57 7.44 0.07
CA ALA A 25 -1.22 6.16 -0.21
C ALA A 25 -2.17 5.67 0.90
N LEU A 26 -2.16 6.30 2.09
CA LEU A 26 -3.01 5.88 3.22
C LEU A 26 -4.51 5.87 2.90
N PRO A 27 -5.08 6.88 2.21
CA PRO A 27 -6.50 6.84 1.84
C PRO A 27 -6.85 5.65 0.93
N MET A 28 -5.93 5.22 0.06
CA MET A 28 -6.13 4.04 -0.78
C MET A 28 -6.11 2.76 0.05
N LEU A 29 -5.18 2.64 1.01
CA LEU A 29 -5.14 1.50 1.95
C LEU A 29 -6.46 1.37 2.72
N ASP A 30 -7.00 2.50 3.18
CA ASP A 30 -8.22 2.55 3.98
C ASP A 30 -9.45 2.19 3.14
N ALA A 31 -9.49 2.64 1.89
CA ALA A 31 -10.53 2.26 0.95
C ALA A 31 -10.51 0.76 0.62
N ILE A 32 -9.33 0.17 0.42
CA ILE A 32 -9.14 -1.28 0.20
C ILE A 32 -9.63 -2.07 1.43
N SER A 33 -9.18 -1.69 2.63
CA SER A 33 -9.57 -2.35 3.88
C SER A 33 -11.08 -2.31 4.11
N ALA A 34 -11.69 -1.14 3.91
CA ALA A 34 -13.14 -0.97 4.05
C ALA A 34 -13.94 -1.74 3.01
N GLU A 35 -13.43 -1.91 1.79
CA GLU A 35 -14.08 -2.71 0.75
C GLU A 35 -13.95 -4.22 1.02
N ALA A 36 -12.78 -4.68 1.47
CA ALA A 36 -12.54 -6.07 1.87
C ALA A 36 -13.44 -6.52 3.04
N ALA A 37 -13.80 -5.59 3.93
CA ALA A 37 -14.76 -5.85 4.99
C ALA A 37 -16.22 -5.98 4.48
N ARG A 38 -16.53 -5.47 3.27
CA ARG A 38 -17.89 -5.43 2.70
C ARG A 38 -18.15 -6.51 1.66
N SER A 39 -17.14 -6.94 0.90
CA SER A 39 -17.29 -7.98 -0.14
C SER A 39 -16.32 -9.14 0.14
N PRO A 40 -16.85 -10.35 0.41
CA PRO A 40 -16.03 -11.56 0.54
C PRO A 40 -15.16 -11.83 -0.69
N GLU A 41 -15.71 -11.64 -1.89
CA GLU A 41 -15.00 -11.87 -3.16
C GLU A 41 -13.81 -10.91 -3.30
N TYR A 42 -14.00 -9.65 -2.93
CA TYR A 42 -12.91 -8.68 -2.91
C TYR A 42 -11.88 -8.99 -1.81
N SER A 43 -12.33 -9.50 -0.66
CA SER A 43 -11.45 -9.95 0.42
C SER A 43 -10.50 -11.05 -0.04
N GLU A 44 -10.96 -11.99 -0.88
CA GLU A 44 -10.11 -13.04 -1.46
C GLU A 44 -8.99 -12.46 -2.33
N GLN A 45 -9.30 -11.49 -3.20
CA GLN A 45 -8.31 -10.81 -4.04
C GLN A 45 -7.27 -10.06 -3.20
N VAL A 46 -7.72 -9.37 -2.16
CA VAL A 46 -6.84 -8.67 -1.21
C VAL A 46 -5.97 -9.67 -0.45
N ASN A 47 -6.52 -10.79 0.01
CA ASN A 47 -5.75 -11.83 0.70
C ASN A 47 -4.68 -12.44 -0.22
N LEU A 48 -5.00 -12.64 -1.50
CA LEU A 48 -4.03 -13.09 -2.50
C LEU A 48 -2.88 -12.08 -2.65
N TRP A 49 -3.19 -10.79 -2.80
CA TRP A 49 -2.17 -9.75 -2.82
C TRP A 49 -1.34 -9.70 -1.53
N LEU A 50 -1.97 -9.80 -0.36
CA LEU A 50 -1.28 -9.82 0.92
C LEU A 50 -0.36 -11.04 1.07
N ALA A 51 -0.70 -12.18 0.46
CA ALA A 51 0.08 -13.41 0.49
C ALA A 51 1.21 -13.43 -0.55
N GLU A 52 0.96 -12.97 -1.77
CA GLU A 52 1.86 -13.16 -2.91
C GLU A 52 2.57 -11.88 -3.36
N GLY A 53 1.97 -10.72 -3.11
CA GLY A 53 2.43 -9.42 -3.60
C GLY A 53 1.70 -8.98 -4.87
N GLY A 54 2.03 -7.79 -5.34
CA GLY A 54 1.35 -7.14 -6.45
C GLY A 54 1.78 -7.65 -7.82
N THR A 55 0.82 -7.70 -8.74
CA THR A 55 1.06 -7.66 -10.18
C THR A 55 0.25 -6.51 -10.78
N VAL A 56 0.51 -6.16 -12.04
CA VAL A 56 -0.31 -5.16 -12.75
C VAL A 56 -1.78 -5.62 -12.83
N LEU A 57 -2.01 -6.92 -13.02
CA LEU A 57 -3.37 -7.49 -13.05
C LEU A 57 -4.05 -7.38 -11.68
N LEU A 58 -3.36 -7.77 -10.60
CA LEU A 58 -3.91 -7.66 -9.24
C LEU A 58 -4.16 -6.21 -8.83
N ARG A 59 -3.29 -5.26 -9.24
CA ARG A 59 -3.56 -3.82 -9.07
C ARG A 59 -4.89 -3.46 -9.72
N ASP A 60 -5.12 -3.89 -10.94
CA ASP A 60 -6.32 -3.50 -11.69
C ASP A 60 -7.58 -4.20 -11.13
N GLU A 61 -7.46 -5.37 -10.52
CA GLU A 61 -8.57 -6.02 -9.80
C GLU A 61 -8.89 -5.31 -8.46
N ILE A 62 -7.86 -5.00 -7.69
CA ILE A 62 -7.99 -4.43 -6.34
C ILE A 62 -8.29 -2.93 -6.42
N CYS A 63 -7.51 -2.17 -7.18
CA CYS A 63 -7.49 -0.72 -7.11
C CYS A 63 -8.31 -0.02 -8.20
N ALA A 64 -8.73 -0.67 -9.30
CA ALA A 64 -9.35 0.04 -10.43
C ALA A 64 -10.60 0.85 -10.04
N ARG A 65 -11.37 0.35 -9.07
CA ARG A 65 -12.55 1.05 -8.54
C ARG A 65 -12.24 2.39 -7.87
N PHE A 66 -11.00 2.57 -7.41
CA PHE A 66 -10.52 3.81 -6.77
C PHE A 66 -9.81 4.75 -7.74
N ARG A 67 -9.64 4.38 -9.01
CA ARG A 67 -8.88 5.17 -9.98
C ARG A 67 -9.35 6.62 -10.14
N LYS A 68 -10.64 6.87 -9.90
CA LYS A 68 -11.26 8.20 -9.94
C LYS A 68 -11.73 8.69 -8.56
N ALA A 69 -11.27 8.05 -7.48
CA ALA A 69 -11.66 8.43 -6.13
C ALA A 69 -11.13 9.85 -5.79
N PRO A 70 -11.85 10.61 -4.94
CA PRO A 70 -11.45 11.98 -4.60
C PRO A 70 -10.01 12.10 -4.11
N PHE A 71 -9.52 11.16 -3.28
CA PHE A 71 -8.15 11.17 -2.78
C PHE A 71 -7.10 10.96 -3.89
N VAL A 72 -7.39 10.18 -4.92
CA VAL A 72 -6.50 10.02 -6.10
C VAL A 72 -6.49 11.30 -6.91
N MET A 73 -7.67 11.88 -7.14
CA MET A 73 -7.84 13.12 -7.88
C MET A 73 -7.26 14.32 -7.14
N GLU A 74 -7.25 14.34 -5.81
CA GLU A 74 -6.66 15.39 -4.99
C GLU A 74 -5.14 15.34 -5.05
N VAL A 75 -4.53 14.16 -4.95
CA VAL A 75 -3.07 14.01 -5.13
C VAL A 75 -2.67 14.33 -6.57
N THR A 76 -3.51 13.97 -7.55
CA THR A 76 -3.34 14.37 -8.95
C THR A 76 -3.64 15.86 -9.16
N GLY A 77 -4.51 16.49 -8.37
CA GLY A 77 -5.00 17.86 -8.55
C GLY A 77 -4.19 18.91 -7.77
N SER A 78 -3.50 18.48 -6.70
CA SER A 78 -2.45 19.22 -5.99
C SER A 78 -1.28 19.62 -6.91
N LEU A 79 -1.31 19.18 -8.16
CA LEU A 79 -0.48 19.60 -9.30
C LEU A 79 -0.74 21.07 -9.73
N LEU A 80 -0.49 22.03 -8.86
CA LEU A 80 0.10 23.31 -9.32
C LEU A 80 1.64 23.21 -9.43
N GLU A 81 2.25 22.09 -9.00
CA GLU A 81 3.72 21.89 -9.02
C GLU A 81 4.24 20.66 -9.80
N GLY A 82 3.40 19.90 -10.52
CA GLY A 82 3.92 18.89 -11.47
C GLY A 82 4.52 17.59 -10.90
N LYS A 83 4.43 17.30 -9.60
CA LYS A 83 5.22 16.23 -8.95
C LYS A 83 4.68 14.79 -9.06
N HIS A 84 3.38 14.58 -9.32
CA HIS A 84 2.74 13.25 -9.34
C HIS A 84 1.73 13.05 -10.49
N PRO A 85 2.19 13.02 -11.75
CA PRO A 85 1.31 12.77 -12.90
C PRO A 85 0.64 11.37 -12.89
N TYR A 86 1.16 10.44 -12.07
CA TYR A 86 0.70 9.06 -11.96
C TYR A 86 0.29 8.68 -10.53
N ALA A 87 -0.42 9.57 -9.83
CA ALA A 87 -0.77 9.38 -8.41
C ALA A 87 -1.43 8.02 -8.09
N TYR A 88 -2.26 7.49 -9.01
CA TYR A 88 -2.86 6.17 -8.86
C TYR A 88 -1.82 5.04 -8.79
N ASP A 89 -0.84 5.07 -9.70
CA ASP A 89 0.21 4.07 -9.78
C ASP A 89 1.24 4.26 -8.65
N ASP A 90 1.55 5.51 -8.32
CA ASP A 90 2.42 5.87 -7.20
C ASP A 90 1.86 5.34 -5.87
N MET A 91 0.55 5.53 -5.62
CA MET A 91 -0.11 5.00 -4.44
C MET A 91 -0.01 3.48 -4.39
N TRP A 92 -0.34 2.79 -5.50
CA TRP A 92 -0.22 1.33 -5.57
C TRP A 92 1.20 0.85 -5.27
N MET A 93 2.21 1.45 -5.91
CA MET A 93 3.61 1.10 -5.67
C MET A 93 4.03 1.30 -4.21
N ALA A 94 3.57 2.39 -3.58
CA ALA A 94 3.83 2.63 -2.16
C ALA A 94 3.20 1.54 -1.28
N LEU A 95 1.95 1.15 -1.55
CA LEU A 95 1.28 0.07 -0.83
C LEU A 95 2.00 -1.27 -0.99
N ASP A 96 2.33 -1.65 -2.24
CA ASP A 96 2.91 -2.96 -2.53
C ASP A 96 4.33 -3.11 -1.96
N THR A 97 5.13 -2.05 -2.04
CA THR A 97 6.44 -2.02 -1.40
C THR A 97 6.33 -2.05 0.13
N ALA A 98 5.38 -1.33 0.73
CA ALA A 98 5.16 -1.35 2.17
C ALA A 98 4.77 -2.77 2.62
N ARG A 99 3.90 -3.44 1.87
CA ARG A 99 3.54 -4.85 2.07
C ARG A 99 4.75 -5.77 1.94
N ALA A 100 5.59 -5.60 0.90
CA ALA A 100 6.79 -6.40 0.71
C ALA A 100 7.75 -6.28 1.90
N ARG A 101 7.92 -5.06 2.45
CA ARG A 101 8.74 -4.83 3.65
C ARG A 101 8.15 -5.49 4.89
N VAL A 102 6.83 -5.45 5.09
CA VAL A 102 6.17 -6.19 6.19
C VAL A 102 6.49 -7.68 6.09
N ARG A 103 6.41 -8.26 4.89
CA ARG A 103 6.74 -9.67 4.68
C ARG A 103 8.20 -9.99 4.97
N VAL A 104 9.14 -9.24 4.39
CA VAL A 104 10.59 -9.46 4.59
C VAL A 104 10.94 -9.45 6.09
N LEU A 105 10.37 -8.51 6.85
CA LEU A 105 10.64 -8.40 8.28
C LEU A 105 10.00 -9.51 9.12
N ALA A 106 8.89 -10.10 8.66
CA ALA A 106 8.30 -11.28 9.28
C ALA A 106 9.15 -12.55 9.04
N ASP A 107 9.84 -12.60 7.89
CA ASP A 107 10.67 -13.75 7.48
C ASP A 107 12.10 -13.69 8.02
N LEU A 108 12.54 -12.58 8.63
CA LEU A 108 13.87 -12.48 9.23
C LEU A 108 13.93 -13.30 10.53
N PRO A 109 14.95 -14.17 10.70
CA PRO A 109 15.17 -14.83 11.98
C PRO A 109 15.44 -13.75 13.03
N THR A 110 14.74 -13.83 14.16
CA THR A 110 15.03 -13.01 15.33
C THR A 110 16.42 -13.42 15.81
N VAL A 111 17.45 -12.65 15.43
CA VAL A 111 18.78 -12.82 15.99
C VAL A 111 18.66 -12.39 17.45
N GLY A 112 18.61 -13.37 18.35
CA GLY A 112 18.58 -13.12 19.78
C GLY A 112 19.84 -12.34 20.22
N PRO A 113 19.77 -11.56 21.30
CA PRO A 113 20.89 -10.77 21.80
C PRO A 113 22.11 -11.59 22.28
N GLU A 114 22.09 -12.92 22.14
CA GLU A 114 23.13 -13.83 22.64
C GLU A 114 24.27 -14.11 21.63
N ALA A 115 24.30 -13.42 20.49
CA ALA A 115 25.31 -13.65 19.44
C ALA A 115 26.42 -12.60 19.36
N LEU A 116 26.78 -11.94 20.47
CA LEU A 116 27.94 -11.04 20.59
C LEU A 116 28.84 -11.42 21.76
#